data_AF-A0A8H7L9V3-F1
#
_entry.id   AF-A0A8H7L9V3-F1
#
_cell.length_a   1.000
_cell.length_b   1.000
_cell.length_c   1.000
_cell.angle_alpha   90.00
_cell.angle_beta   90.00
_cell.angle_gamma   90.00
#
_symmetry.space_group_name_H-M   'P 1'
#
loop_
_entity.id
_entity.type
_entity.pdbx_description
1 polymer ?
#
loop_
_entity_poly.entity_id
_entity_poly.type
_entity_poly.pdbx_seq_one_letter_code
_entity_poly.pdbx_strand_id
1 'polypeptide(L)'
;MYVCGTSPEETQLIDDIIERHIKHLKSFLNDTTFLATSFVEGADSLGRQHTYVQALAKDLAPCIKSVSEKLRFAKHILEEMIESAQFLSLHKPYHVLDHYLVRKIILLNLQLLALYDSQGQPDSWNPDYEDNVRYYLRQLDAWAKDLELSPNRRLIMLLKFEGRYLQAKRSLAVLQQHIMKHQIPCRAN
;
A
#
# COMPACT_ATOMS: atom_id res chain seq x y z
N MET A 1 9.78 -27.87 23.55
CA MET A 1 10.54 -26.65 23.22
C MET A 1 9.55 -25.53 23.01
N TYR A 2 9.59 -24.48 23.82
CA TYR A 2 8.59 -23.41 23.78
C TYR A 2 8.69 -22.65 22.46
N VAL A 3 7.64 -22.70 21.64
CA VAL A 3 7.60 -22.00 20.34
C VAL A 3 7.28 -20.51 20.51
N CYS A 4 6.65 -20.10 21.63
CA CYS A 4 6.44 -18.67 21.97
C CYS A 4 6.55 -18.38 23.47
N GLY A 5 7.51 -19.00 24.17
CA GLY A 5 7.84 -18.72 25.58
C GLY A 5 8.59 -17.40 25.80
N THR A 6 8.30 -16.40 24.97
CA THR A 6 8.88 -15.05 24.99
C THR A 6 8.17 -14.18 26.00
N SER A 7 8.91 -13.27 26.64
CA SER A 7 8.31 -12.37 27.62
C SER A 7 7.38 -11.34 26.93
N PRO A 8 6.41 -10.77 27.66
CA PRO A 8 5.62 -9.65 27.15
C PRO A 8 6.49 -8.47 26.70
N GLU A 9 7.60 -8.22 27.40
CA GLU A 9 8.55 -7.14 27.07
C GLU A 9 9.27 -7.39 25.74
N GLU A 10 9.72 -8.62 25.49
CA GLU A 10 10.37 -9.01 24.23
C GLU A 10 9.38 -8.95 23.06
N THR A 11 8.15 -9.38 23.29
CA THR A 11 7.07 -9.29 22.30
C THR A 11 6.78 -7.84 21.94
N GLN A 12 6.65 -6.96 22.92
CA GLN A 12 6.41 -5.53 22.69
C GLN A 12 7.58 -4.88 21.94
N LEU A 13 8.83 -5.21 22.31
CA LEU A 13 10.00 -4.66 21.64
C LEU A 13 10.04 -5.04 20.15
N ILE A 14 9.73 -6.29 19.82
CA ILE A 14 9.68 -6.74 18.43
C ILE A 14 8.53 -6.06 17.69
N ASP A 15 7.36 -5.93 18.33
CA ASP A 15 6.22 -5.21 17.77
C ASP A 15 6.58 -3.75 17.41
N ASP A 16 7.23 -3.03 18.33
CA ASP A 16 7.69 -1.65 18.13
C ASP A 16 8.73 -1.52 17.00
N ILE A 17 9.58 -2.53 16.81
CA ILE A 17 10.53 -2.58 15.70
C ILE A 17 9.79 -2.74 14.37
N ILE A 18 8.79 -3.62 14.30
CA ILE A 18 7.99 -3.83 13.09
C ILE A 18 7.20 -2.56 12.75
N GLU A 19 6.56 -1.94 13.74
CA GLU A 19 5.82 -0.69 13.59
C GLU A 19 6.68 0.43 13.01
N ARG A 20 7.88 0.64 13.58
CA ARG A 20 8.82 1.64 13.07
C ARG A 20 9.25 1.34 11.63
N HIS A 21 9.44 0.06 11.29
CA HIS A 21 9.78 -0.33 9.93
C HIS A 21 8.64 -0.03 8.94
N ILE A 22 7.38 -0.34 9.28
CA ILE A 22 6.22 -0.01 8.46
C ILE A 22 6.06 1.50 8.30
N LYS A 23 6.22 2.25 9.39
CA LYS A 23 6.18 3.72 9.35
C LYS A 23 7.27 4.28 8.43
N HIS A 24 8.47 3.70 8.47
CA HIS A 24 9.56 4.08 7.56
C HIS A 24 9.20 3.79 6.09
N LEU A 25 8.64 2.61 5.78
CA LEU A 25 8.17 2.29 4.43
C LEU A 25 7.08 3.26 3.95
N LYS A 26 6.09 3.57 4.80
CA LYS A 26 5.02 4.52 4.49
C LYS A 26 5.52 5.95 4.33
N SER A 27 6.64 6.34 4.94
CA SER A 27 7.17 7.71 4.81
C SER A 27 7.57 8.10 3.38
N PHE A 28 7.81 7.12 2.51
CA PHE A 28 8.04 7.35 1.08
C PHE A 28 6.74 7.60 0.30
N LEU A 29 5.59 7.31 0.91
CA LEU A 29 4.24 7.52 0.41
C LEU A 29 3.71 8.80 1.04
N ASN A 30 3.94 9.94 0.39
CA ASN A 30 3.28 11.18 0.79
C ASN A 30 1.86 11.23 0.18
N ASP A 31 0.97 12.05 0.74
CA ASP A 31 -0.46 12.13 0.38
C ASP A 31 -0.70 12.29 -1.13
N THR A 32 0.26 12.86 -1.85
CA THR A 32 0.16 13.11 -3.30
C THR A 32 1.31 12.53 -4.13
N THR A 33 2.36 11.98 -3.51
CA THR A 33 3.59 11.61 -4.22
C THR A 33 4.29 10.39 -3.64
N PHE A 34 4.81 9.55 -4.53
CA PHE A 34 5.81 8.55 -4.17
C PHE A 34 7.21 9.12 -4.41
N LEU A 35 8.06 9.13 -3.38
CA LEU A 35 9.46 9.59 -3.44
C LEU A 35 10.35 8.53 -4.12
N ALA A 36 10.07 8.24 -5.39
CA ALA A 36 10.70 7.14 -6.12
C ALA A 36 12.23 7.23 -6.15
N THR A 37 12.81 8.42 -6.35
CA THR A 37 14.27 8.60 -6.37
C THR A 37 14.90 8.24 -5.02
N SER A 38 14.40 8.83 -3.93
CA SER A 38 14.90 8.57 -2.58
C SER A 38 14.66 7.12 -2.15
N PHE A 39 13.56 6.51 -2.61
CA PHE A 39 13.31 5.09 -2.38
C PHE A 39 14.35 4.22 -3.10
N VAL A 40 14.63 4.47 -4.38
CA VAL A 40 15.62 3.69 -5.16
C VAL A 40 17.01 3.76 -4.53
N GLU A 41 17.43 4.94 -4.06
CA GLU A 41 18.71 5.12 -3.36
C GLU A 41 18.78 4.32 -2.05
N GLY A 42 17.65 4.15 -1.36
CA GLY A 42 17.54 3.42 -0.10
C GLY A 42 17.09 1.95 -0.21
N ALA A 43 16.69 1.47 -1.38
CA ALA A 43 15.95 0.23 -1.55
C ALA A 43 16.69 -1.00 -1.01
N ASP A 44 18.00 -1.10 -1.29
CA ASP A 44 18.84 -2.20 -0.80
C ASP A 44 18.95 -2.19 0.72
N SER A 45 19.05 -1.00 1.32
CA SER A 45 19.09 -0.85 2.78
C SER A 45 17.75 -1.22 3.41
N LEU A 46 16.64 -0.80 2.81
CA LEU A 46 15.29 -1.17 3.24
C LEU A 46 15.05 -2.68 3.14
N GLY A 47 15.53 -3.33 2.07
CA GLY A 47 15.47 -4.79 1.91
C GLY A 47 16.23 -5.51 3.02
N ARG A 48 17.45 -5.07 3.34
CA ARG A 48 18.22 -5.63 4.47
C ARG A 48 17.54 -5.42 5.81
N GLN A 49 16.97 -4.22 6.04
CA GLN A 49 16.18 -3.94 7.24
C GLN A 49 14.97 -4.88 7.34
N HIS A 50 14.27 -5.10 6.23
CA HIS A 50 13.13 -6.01 6.19
C HIS A 50 13.52 -7.45 6.55
N THR A 51 14.60 -7.98 5.97
CA THR A 51 15.14 -9.31 6.31
C THR A 51 15.53 -9.41 7.78
N TYR A 52 16.14 -8.37 8.33
CA TYR A 52 16.49 -8.31 9.75
C TYR A 52 15.24 -8.37 10.65
N VAL A 53 14.22 -7.56 10.36
CA VAL A 53 12.96 -7.55 11.12
C VAL A 53 12.24 -8.90 11.03
N GLN A 54 12.21 -9.53 9.85
CA GLN A 54 11.66 -10.89 9.69
C GLN A 54 12.43 -11.93 10.51
N ALA A 55 13.76 -11.82 10.57
CA ALA A 55 14.58 -12.73 11.36
C ALA A 55 14.31 -12.58 12.86
N LEU A 56 14.18 -11.36 13.36
CA LEU A 56 13.84 -11.09 14.76
C LEU A 56 12.47 -11.66 15.16
N ALA A 57 11.49 -11.54 14.26
CA ALA A 57 10.12 -11.95 14.52
C ALA A 57 9.83 -13.41 14.11
N LYS A 58 10.84 -14.16 13.67
CA LYS A 58 10.67 -15.50 13.09
C LYS A 58 9.96 -16.48 14.04
N ASP A 59 10.31 -16.42 15.31
CA ASP A 59 9.77 -17.34 16.32
C ASP A 59 8.41 -16.85 16.86
N LEU A 60 8.16 -15.54 16.86
CA LEU A 60 6.88 -14.95 17.29
C LEU A 60 5.78 -15.04 16.23
N ALA A 61 6.11 -14.86 14.96
CA ALA A 61 5.14 -14.74 13.87
C ALA A 61 4.16 -15.94 13.77
N PRO A 62 4.59 -17.21 13.97
CA PRO A 62 3.67 -18.35 13.94
C PRO A 62 2.62 -18.35 15.05
N CYS A 63 2.88 -17.70 16.20
CA CYS A 63 1.95 -17.71 17.33
C CYS A 63 1.15 -16.42 17.46
N ILE A 64 1.77 -15.28 17.11
CA ILE A 64 1.18 -13.96 17.33
C ILE A 64 0.67 -13.44 15.98
N LYS A 65 -0.66 -13.48 15.85
CA LYS A 65 -1.34 -13.09 14.62
C LYS A 65 -1.03 -11.64 14.21
N SER A 66 -1.01 -10.70 15.15
CA SER A 66 -0.69 -9.30 14.86
C SER A 66 0.74 -9.14 14.28
N VAL A 67 1.72 -9.84 14.84
CA VAL A 67 3.10 -9.83 14.34
C VAL A 67 3.17 -10.37 12.91
N SER A 68 2.55 -11.51 12.62
CA SER A 68 2.53 -12.07 11.25
C SER A 68 1.77 -11.20 10.25
N GLU A 69 0.68 -10.55 10.67
CA GLU A 69 -0.06 -9.57 9.87
C GLU A 69 0.81 -8.36 9.51
N LYS A 70 1.48 -7.76 10.49
CA LYS A 70 2.38 -6.63 10.28
C LYS A 70 3.55 -6.99 9.36
N LEU A 71 4.21 -8.14 9.55
CA LEU A 71 5.31 -8.58 8.68
C LEU A 71 4.85 -8.78 7.23
N ARG A 72 3.70 -9.42 7.04
CA ARG A 72 3.10 -9.64 5.72
C ARG A 72 2.77 -8.31 5.05
N PHE A 73 2.21 -7.37 5.81
CA PHE A 73 1.88 -6.05 5.27
C PHE A 73 3.13 -5.23 4.94
N ALA A 74 4.15 -5.22 5.81
CA ALA A 74 5.44 -4.60 5.54
C ALA A 74 6.08 -5.14 4.26
N LYS A 75 6.04 -6.46 4.08
CA LYS A 75 6.55 -7.11 2.87
C LYS A 75 5.79 -6.64 1.63
N HIS A 76 4.45 -6.62 1.70
CA HIS A 76 3.61 -6.18 0.60
C HIS A 76 3.91 -4.73 0.20
N ILE A 77 4.04 -3.80 1.16
CA ILE A 77 4.41 -2.41 0.87
C ILE A 77 5.75 -2.35 0.14
N LEU A 78 6.78 -3.03 0.67
CA LEU A 78 8.11 -3.01 0.09
C LEU A 78 8.12 -3.55 -1.35
N GLU A 79 7.45 -4.68 -1.60
CA GLU A 79 7.35 -5.28 -2.94
C GLU A 79 6.64 -4.34 -3.93
N GLU A 80 5.50 -3.76 -3.54
CA GLU A 80 4.78 -2.80 -4.38
C GLU A 80 5.61 -1.55 -4.72
N MET A 81 6.39 -1.05 -3.75
CA MET A 81 7.29 0.08 -3.97
C MET A 81 8.44 -0.25 -4.91
N ILE A 82 9.05 -1.44 -4.79
CA ILE A 82 10.12 -1.92 -5.69
C ILE A 82 9.59 -2.02 -7.13
N GLU A 83 8.48 -2.72 -7.33
CA GLU A 83 7.88 -2.89 -8.66
C GLU A 83 7.49 -1.54 -9.28
N SER A 84 6.88 -0.67 -8.47
CA SER A 84 6.47 0.66 -8.91
C SER A 84 7.67 1.53 -9.27
N ALA A 85 8.73 1.53 -8.46
CA ALA A 85 9.95 2.30 -8.75
C ALA A 85 10.64 1.84 -10.04
N GLN A 86 10.71 0.52 -10.28
CA GLN A 86 11.23 -0.02 -11.54
C GLN A 86 10.38 0.42 -12.73
N PHE A 87 9.06 0.39 -12.61
CA PHE A 87 8.19 0.87 -13.68
C PHE A 87 8.41 2.36 -13.96
N LEU A 88 8.42 3.18 -12.91
CA LEU A 88 8.53 4.63 -13.01
C LEU A 88 9.90 5.11 -13.50
N SER A 89 10.96 4.32 -13.31
CA SER A 89 12.31 4.62 -13.80
C SER A 89 12.49 4.27 -15.28
N LEU A 90 11.87 3.18 -15.74
CA LEU A 90 11.94 2.73 -17.14
C LEU A 90 11.10 3.60 -18.09
N HIS A 91 10.05 4.25 -17.58
CA HIS A 91 9.14 5.05 -18.38
C HIS A 91 9.41 6.53 -18.15
N LYS A 92 10.26 7.12 -19.00
CA LYS A 92 10.39 8.58 -19.08
C LYS A 92 9.01 9.21 -19.32
N PRO A 93 8.74 10.41 -18.77
CA PRO A 93 7.49 11.13 -19.00
C PRO A 93 7.40 11.55 -20.47
N TYR A 94 7.00 10.64 -21.33
CA TYR A 94 6.62 10.95 -22.70
C TYR A 94 5.15 11.37 -22.70
N HIS A 95 4.83 12.37 -23.52
CA HIS A 95 3.52 13.03 -23.66
C HIS A 95 2.38 12.15 -24.22
N VAL A 96 2.44 10.83 -24.02
CA VAL A 96 1.43 9.88 -24.48
C VAL A 96 0.49 9.56 -23.32
N LEU A 97 -0.80 9.83 -23.51
CA LEU A 97 -1.86 9.66 -22.51
C LEU A 97 -1.81 8.32 -21.79
N ASP A 98 -1.59 7.21 -22.51
CA ASP A 98 -1.51 5.87 -21.92
C ASP A 98 -0.40 5.73 -20.86
N HIS A 99 0.77 6.34 -21.09
CA HIS A 99 1.88 6.32 -20.11
C HIS A 99 1.53 7.12 -18.87
N TYR A 100 0.87 8.26 -19.07
CA TYR A 100 0.40 9.10 -17.98
C TYR A 100 -0.62 8.37 -17.11
N LEU A 101 -1.62 7.74 -17.72
CA LEU A 101 -2.66 7.00 -17.00
C LEU A 101 -2.09 5.80 -16.23
N VAL A 102 -1.18 5.03 -16.85
CA VAL A 102 -0.50 3.92 -16.15
C VAL A 102 0.34 4.43 -14.98
N ARG A 103 1.05 5.55 -15.14
CA ARG A 103 1.78 6.17 -14.03
C ARG A 103 0.84 6.59 -12.90
N LYS A 104 -0.29 7.21 -13.22
CA LYS A 104 -1.29 7.66 -12.24
C LYS A 104 -1.89 6.50 -11.45
N ILE A 105 -2.26 5.41 -12.12
CA ILE A 105 -2.84 4.26 -11.42
C ILE A 105 -1.82 3.53 -10.53
N ILE A 106 -0.54 3.49 -10.92
CA ILE A 106 0.53 2.94 -10.07
C ILE A 106 0.70 3.80 -8.81
N LEU A 107 0.79 5.12 -8.96
CA LEU A 107 0.89 6.04 -7.83
C LEU A 107 -0.33 5.92 -6.91
N LEU A 108 -1.53 5.79 -7.47
CA LEU A 108 -2.74 5.58 -6.68
C LEU A 108 -2.65 4.30 -5.85
N ASN A 109 -2.27 3.16 -6.45
CA ASN A 109 -2.14 1.90 -5.69
C ASN A 109 -1.20 2.05 -4.49
N LEU A 110 -0.08 2.75 -4.66
CA LEU A 110 0.83 3.06 -3.56
C LEU A 110 0.18 3.96 -2.50
N GLN A 111 -0.53 5.02 -2.91
CA GLN A 111 -1.23 5.92 -1.98
C GLN A 111 -2.32 5.19 -1.19
N LEU A 112 -3.00 4.21 -1.79
CA LEU A 112 -4.00 3.40 -1.08
C LEU A 112 -3.37 2.62 0.08
N LEU A 113 -2.10 2.20 -0.01
CA LEU A 113 -1.40 1.51 1.07
C LEU A 113 -1.20 2.41 2.32
N ALA A 114 -1.17 3.73 2.14
CA ALA A 114 -1.07 4.68 3.25
C ALA A 114 -2.38 4.79 4.06
N LEU A 115 -3.51 4.35 3.49
CA LEU A 115 -4.82 4.34 4.15
C LEU A 115 -5.09 3.09 4.98
N TYR A 116 -4.15 2.15 5.02
CA TYR A 116 -4.22 1.00 5.91
C TYR A 116 -3.39 1.30 7.17
N ASP A 117 -3.66 0.62 8.28
CA ASP A 117 -2.88 0.65 9.51
C ASP A 117 -1.61 -0.22 9.36
N SER A 118 -0.93 -0.54 10.46
CA SER A 118 0.26 -1.40 10.42
C SER A 118 -0.05 -2.88 10.22
N GLN A 119 -1.28 -3.32 10.52
CA GLN A 119 -1.73 -4.70 10.34
C GLN A 119 -2.32 -4.93 8.94
N GLY A 120 -2.36 -3.90 8.09
CA GLY A 120 -2.96 -3.95 6.77
C GLY A 120 -4.49 -3.93 6.80
N GLN A 121 -5.09 -3.41 7.87
CA GLN A 121 -6.52 -3.12 7.96
C GLN A 121 -6.79 -1.65 7.61
N PRO A 122 -7.96 -1.30 7.07
CA PRO A 122 -8.31 0.10 6.83
C PRO A 122 -8.18 0.96 8.09
N ASP A 123 -7.46 2.08 8.00
CA ASP A 123 -7.22 2.99 9.13
C ASP A 123 -8.24 4.12 9.16
N SER A 124 -9.44 3.83 9.67
CA SER A 124 -10.52 4.82 9.81
C SER A 124 -10.24 5.93 10.83
N TRP A 125 -9.17 5.80 11.62
CA TRP A 125 -8.74 6.83 12.59
C TRP A 125 -7.92 7.94 11.94
N ASN A 126 -7.42 7.71 10.73
CA ASN A 126 -6.78 8.75 9.95
C ASN A 126 -7.84 9.84 9.60
N PRO A 127 -7.63 11.11 9.99
CA PRO A 127 -8.61 12.18 9.79
C PRO A 127 -8.94 12.42 8.32
N ASP A 128 -8.01 12.13 7.41
CA ASP A 128 -8.17 12.32 5.97
C ASP A 128 -8.69 11.06 5.27
N TYR A 129 -8.96 9.98 6.01
CA TYR A 129 -9.29 8.66 5.45
C TYR A 129 -10.49 8.70 4.49
N GLU A 130 -11.63 9.19 4.97
CA GLU A 130 -12.87 9.19 4.18
C GLU A 130 -12.77 10.12 2.96
N ASP A 131 -12.16 11.29 3.11
CA ASP A 131 -11.99 12.24 2.01
C ASP A 131 -11.01 11.72 0.95
N ASN A 132 -9.92 11.06 1.38
CA ASN A 132 -8.98 10.40 0.47
C ASN A 132 -9.65 9.26 -0.30
N VAL A 133 -10.43 8.39 0.35
CA VAL A 133 -11.15 7.30 -0.34
C VAL A 133 -12.12 7.86 -1.40
N ARG A 134 -12.91 8.87 -1.06
CA ARG A 134 -13.84 9.51 -2.03
C ARG A 134 -13.10 10.21 -3.17
N TYR A 135 -11.99 10.88 -2.87
CA TYR A 135 -11.16 11.52 -3.88
C TYR A 135 -10.58 10.48 -4.85
N TYR A 136 -10.01 9.40 -4.33
CA TYR A 136 -9.43 8.33 -5.12
C TYR A 136 -10.44 7.55 -5.97
N LEU A 137 -11.66 7.33 -5.48
CA LEU A 137 -12.76 6.77 -6.28
C LEU A 137 -13.06 7.63 -7.50
N ARG A 138 -13.21 8.95 -7.31
CA ARG A 138 -13.46 9.89 -8.42
C ARG A 138 -12.32 9.91 -9.44
N GLN A 139 -11.08 9.87 -8.97
CA GLN A 139 -9.91 9.83 -9.86
C GLN A 139 -9.85 8.53 -10.67
N LEU A 140 -10.13 7.40 -10.03
CA LEU A 140 -10.15 6.10 -10.70
C LEU A 140 -11.19 6.05 -11.83
N ASP A 141 -12.40 6.55 -11.56
CA ASP A 141 -13.48 6.62 -12.56
C ASP A 141 -13.16 7.60 -13.71
N ALA A 142 -12.52 8.73 -13.40
CA ALA A 142 -12.10 9.69 -14.42
C ALA A 142 -11.05 9.08 -15.36
N TRP A 143 -10.02 8.42 -14.82
CA TRP A 143 -8.96 7.80 -15.61
C TRP A 143 -9.46 6.64 -16.48
N ALA A 144 -10.46 5.88 -16.02
CA ALA A 144 -11.10 4.86 -16.84
C ALA A 144 -11.76 5.47 -18.08
N LYS A 145 -12.51 6.55 -17.90
CA LYS A 145 -13.17 7.28 -19.01
C LYS A 145 -12.15 7.90 -19.97
N ASP A 146 -11.09 8.50 -19.45
CA ASP A 146 -10.01 9.08 -20.27
C ASP A 146 -9.35 8.00 -21.15
N LEU A 147 -9.17 6.79 -20.62
CA LEU A 147 -8.63 5.67 -21.39
C LEU A 147 -9.61 5.18 -22.48
N GLU A 148 -10.91 5.12 -22.16
CA GLU A 148 -11.95 4.70 -23.12
C GLU A 148 -12.03 5.64 -24.33
N LEU A 149 -11.80 6.94 -24.12
CA LEU A 149 -11.84 7.98 -25.16
C LEU A 149 -10.54 8.14 -25.96
N SER A 150 -9.44 7.47 -25.56
CA SER A 150 -8.14 7.58 -26.22
C SER A 150 -8.14 6.89 -27.60
N PRO A 151 -7.84 7.59 -28.71
CA PRO A 151 -7.96 7.05 -30.07
C PRO A 151 -6.78 6.14 -30.51
N ASN A 152 -5.63 6.18 -29.83
CA ASN A 152 -4.41 5.45 -30.22
C ASN A 152 -3.80 4.69 -29.04
N ARG A 153 -4.51 3.66 -28.59
CA ARG A 153 -4.14 2.88 -27.41
C ARG A 153 -3.14 1.78 -27.74
N ARG A 154 -2.00 1.79 -27.07
CA ARG A 154 -1.04 0.67 -27.18
C ARG A 154 -1.52 -0.48 -26.31
N LEU A 155 -1.75 -1.65 -26.91
CA LEU A 155 -2.27 -2.84 -26.21
C LEU A 155 -1.50 -3.17 -24.92
N ILE A 156 -0.16 -3.09 -24.96
CA ILE A 156 0.68 -3.34 -23.78
C ILE A 156 0.39 -2.37 -22.62
N MET A 157 0.04 -1.12 -22.92
CA MET A 157 -0.29 -0.13 -21.90
C MET A 157 -1.70 -0.35 -21.35
N LEU A 158 -2.64 -0.82 -22.18
CA LEU A 158 -3.97 -1.20 -21.73
C LEU A 158 -3.93 -2.35 -20.74
N LEU A 159 -3.21 -3.42 -21.05
CA LEU A 159 -3.08 -4.57 -20.15
C LEU A 159 -2.45 -4.17 -18.81
N LYS A 160 -1.44 -3.29 -18.85
CA LYS A 160 -0.81 -2.76 -17.63
C LYS A 160 -1.75 -1.87 -16.83
N PHE A 161 -2.51 -1.00 -17.50
CA PHE A 161 -3.51 -0.17 -16.85
C PHE A 161 -4.58 -1.03 -16.19
N GLU A 162 -5.15 -1.99 -16.92
CA GLU A 162 -6.26 -2.84 -16.46
C GLU A 162 -5.90 -3.63 -15.21
N GLY A 163 -4.71 -4.25 -15.17
CA GLY A 163 -4.24 -4.96 -13.99
C GLY A 163 -4.16 -4.07 -12.75
N ARG A 164 -3.53 -2.89 -12.88
CA ARG A 164 -3.38 -1.92 -11.78
C ARG A 164 -4.71 -1.23 -11.43
N TYR A 165 -5.60 -1.04 -12.40
CA TYR A 165 -6.94 -0.51 -12.22
C TYR A 165 -7.81 -1.46 -11.39
N LEU A 166 -7.82 -2.75 -11.73
CA LEU A 166 -8.55 -3.76 -10.97
C LEU A 166 -8.00 -3.90 -9.54
N GLN A 167 -6.68 -3.78 -9.35
CA GLN A 167 -6.07 -3.72 -8.03
C GLN A 167 -6.60 -2.53 -7.22
N ALA A 168 -6.50 -1.31 -7.76
CA ALA A 168 -6.97 -0.09 -7.08
C ALA A 168 -8.47 -0.16 -6.77
N LYS A 169 -9.27 -0.64 -7.72
CA LYS A 169 -10.72 -0.80 -7.56
C LYS A 169 -11.07 -1.73 -6.40
N ARG A 170 -10.37 -2.86 -6.28
CA ARG A 170 -10.58 -3.82 -5.17
C ARG A 170 -10.19 -3.20 -3.83
N SER A 171 -9.02 -2.55 -3.75
CA SER A 171 -8.57 -1.89 -2.53
C SER A 171 -9.55 -0.79 -2.09
N LEU A 172 -10.00 0.06 -3.03
CA LEU A 172 -10.98 1.10 -2.75
C LEU A 172 -12.34 0.54 -2.31
N ALA A 173 -12.79 -0.59 -2.86
CA ALA A 173 -14.02 -1.23 -2.41
C ALA A 173 -13.93 -1.69 -0.94
N VAL A 174 -12.78 -2.25 -0.54
CA VAL A 174 -12.53 -2.62 0.87
C VAL A 174 -12.51 -1.38 1.76
N LEU A 175 -11.79 -0.34 1.35
CA LEU A 175 -11.67 0.91 2.11
C LEU A 175 -13.04 1.60 2.27
N GLN A 176 -13.83 1.66 1.19
CA GLN A 176 -15.17 2.27 1.18
C GLN A 176 -16.15 1.50 2.06
N GLN A 177 -16.12 0.17 2.06
CA GLN A 177 -16.98 -0.63 2.93
C GLN A 177 -16.76 -0.33 4.41
N HIS A 178 -15.51 0.01 4.78
CA HIS A 178 -15.16 0.33 6.17
C HIS A 178 -15.80 1.65 6.63
N ILE A 179 -15.93 2.64 5.74
CA ILE A 179 -16.65 3.91 5.98
C ILE A 179 -18.12 3.62 6.29
N MET A 180 -18.77 2.82 5.45
CA MET A 180 -20.19 2.50 5.59
C MET A 180 -20.50 1.77 6.91
N LYS A 181 -19.61 0.89 7.36
CA LYS A 181 -19.76 0.17 8.63
C LYS A 181 -19.69 1.09 9.86
N HIS A 182 -18.94 2.20 9.79
CA HIS A 182 -18.83 3.16 10.90
C HIS A 182 -19.96 4.21 10.91
N GLN A 183 -20.71 4.33 9.81
CA GLN A 183 -21.86 5.24 9.69
C GLN A 183 -23.21 4.59 10.05
N ILE A 184 -23.27 3.29 10.31
CA ILE A 184 -24.48 2.62 10.80
C ILE A 184 -24.43 2.65 12.33
N PRO A 185 -25.26 3.48 13.01
CA PRO A 185 -25.43 3.32 14.44
C PRO A 185 -26.04 1.94 14.66
N CYS A 186 -25.48 1.14 15.56
CA CYS A 186 -26.21 0.03 16.14
C CYS A 186 -27.57 0.56 16.58
N ARG A 187 -28.64 0.20 15.86
CA ARG A 187 -30.00 0.39 16.35
C ARG A 187 -30.10 -0.49 17.58
N ALA A 188 -30.02 0.14 18.76
CA ALA A 188 -30.41 -0.48 20.00
C ALA A 188 -31.88 -0.88 19.86
N ASN A 189 -32.15 -2.18 19.85
CA ASN A 189 -33.45 -2.75 20.15
C ASN A 189 -33.43 -3.24 21.59
#